data_AF-A0A5C7PRM5-F1
#
_entry.id   AF-A0A5C7PRM5-F1
#
_cell.length_a   1.000
_cell.length_b   1.000
_cell.length_c   1.000
_cell.angle_alpha   90.00
_cell.angle_beta   90.00
_cell.angle_gamma   90.00
#
_symmetry.space_group_name_H-M   'P 1'
#
loop_
_entity.id
_entity.type
_entity.pdbx_description
1 polymer ?
#
loop_
_entity_poly.entity_id
_entity_poly.type
_entity_poly.pdbx_seq_one_letter_code
_entity_poly.pdbx_strand_id
1 'polypeptide(L)'
;MPYAVTTGLVGSQQISLFNLPDTTSRQQPGLIVDAVDNYWGGGEFIYCRANGSIRQNGLVVITPVVASGAWRYDATEVPNTANLGRMLGVATMVATSGQFIWVQISGITPVNCQASVAADTTFGIAAAGQGGANSAGKQVLNARILAAGATTVVKTNCVANSGTNRLIVPNADGWFCGVYLSGTGIAAATTVTDIDPSGTVVTLSAVTTAAVHGSVTATYNNATVYYNVAHLNRPFAQGAIT
;
A
#
# COMPACT_ATOMS: atom_id res chain seq x y z
N MET A 1 1.04 -2.84 12.04
CA MET A 1 -0.26 -2.90 12.76
C MET A 1 -1.31 -2.09 11.99
N PRO A 2 -2.61 -2.10 12.32
CA PRO A 2 -3.52 -1.10 11.77
C PRO A 2 -3.13 0.28 12.31
N TYR A 3 -3.25 1.33 11.50
CA TYR A 3 -2.98 2.69 11.94
C TYR A 3 -4.03 3.11 12.97
N ALA A 4 -3.58 3.76 14.05
CA ALA A 4 -4.44 4.40 15.02
C ALA A 4 -4.76 5.82 14.55
N VAL A 5 -6.04 6.11 14.29
CA VAL A 5 -6.51 7.45 13.91
C VAL A 5 -6.35 8.40 15.09
N THR A 6 -5.59 9.48 14.90
CA THR A 6 -5.35 10.51 15.92
C THR A 6 -6.31 11.70 15.79
N THR A 7 -6.86 11.91 14.59
CA THR A 7 -7.84 12.95 14.28
C THR A 7 -8.99 12.34 13.47
N GLY A 8 -10.18 12.17 14.06
CA GLY A 8 -11.31 11.57 13.32
C GLY A 8 -12.56 11.26 14.12
N LEU A 9 -13.61 10.87 13.40
CA LEU A 9 -14.92 10.46 13.96
C LEU A 9 -14.88 9.00 14.42
N VAL A 10 -15.58 8.72 15.53
CA VAL A 10 -15.82 7.34 16.01
C VAL A 10 -16.52 6.53 14.92
N GLY A 11 -16.08 5.29 14.70
CA GLY A 11 -16.65 4.41 13.66
C GLY A 11 -16.02 4.56 12.27
N SER A 12 -14.91 5.29 12.14
CA SER A 12 -14.09 5.31 10.93
C SER A 12 -13.64 3.89 10.54
N GLN A 13 -13.60 3.61 9.23
CA GLN A 13 -13.02 2.36 8.73
C GLN A 13 -11.57 2.28 9.20
N GLN A 14 -11.15 1.12 9.71
CA GLN A 14 -9.78 0.91 10.14
C GLN A 14 -8.82 1.11 8.96
N ILE A 15 -7.82 1.97 9.16
CA ILE A 15 -6.76 2.22 8.19
C ILE A 15 -5.69 1.15 8.37
N SER A 16 -5.41 0.38 7.34
CA SER A 16 -4.32 -0.59 7.36
C SER A 16 -3.88 -0.93 5.94
N LEU A 17 -2.70 -1.54 5.81
CA LEU A 17 -2.17 -2.03 4.54
C LEU A 17 -2.63 -3.47 4.22
N PHE A 18 -3.71 -3.93 4.86
CA PHE A 18 -4.19 -5.31 4.77
C PHE A 18 -5.71 -5.48 4.86
N ASN A 19 -6.46 -4.41 5.13
CA ASN A 19 -7.92 -4.48 5.25
C ASN A 19 -8.63 -4.60 3.90
N LEU A 20 -9.85 -5.15 3.97
CA LEU A 20 -10.77 -5.13 2.85
C LEU A 20 -11.41 -3.75 2.68
N PRO A 21 -11.71 -3.36 1.43
CA PRO A 21 -12.42 -2.13 1.13
C PRO A 21 -13.87 -2.20 1.59
N ASP A 22 -14.44 -1.04 1.91
CA ASP A 22 -15.84 -0.95 2.30
C ASP A 22 -16.75 -1.02 1.06
N THR A 23 -17.84 -1.78 1.16
CA THR A 23 -18.86 -1.87 0.11
C THR A 23 -19.92 -0.77 0.20
N THR A 24 -19.97 -0.08 1.34
CA THR A 24 -20.88 1.04 1.60
C THR A 24 -20.11 2.19 2.25
N SER A 25 -20.51 3.44 1.98
CA SER A 25 -19.81 4.60 2.51
C SER A 25 -20.00 4.68 4.03
N ARG A 26 -18.92 4.54 4.81
CA ARG A 26 -18.95 4.79 6.27
C ARG A 26 -18.67 6.24 6.64
N GLN A 27 -18.00 6.95 5.77
CA GLN A 27 -17.61 8.36 5.93
C GLN A 27 -17.94 9.12 4.65
N GLN A 28 -17.96 10.44 4.70
CA GLN A 28 -18.09 11.27 3.50
C GLN A 28 -16.77 11.17 2.69
N PRO A 29 -16.80 10.78 1.40
CA PRO A 29 -15.59 10.82 0.57
C PRO A 29 -15.05 12.24 0.49
N GLY A 30 -13.75 12.39 0.71
CA GLY A 30 -13.07 13.67 0.93
C GLY A 30 -12.64 13.92 2.38
N LEU A 31 -13.13 13.13 3.35
CA LEU A 31 -12.66 13.19 4.73
C LEU A 31 -11.15 12.89 4.77
N ILE A 32 -10.39 13.77 5.41
CA ILE A 32 -8.96 13.59 5.69
C ILE A 32 -8.79 13.33 7.18
N VAL A 33 -7.96 12.33 7.51
CA VAL A 33 -7.61 11.97 8.89
C VAL A 33 -6.12 11.74 9.00
N ASP A 34 -5.58 12.02 10.19
CA ASP A 34 -4.23 11.64 10.57
C ASP A 34 -4.27 10.29 11.28
N ALA A 35 -3.29 9.44 11.00
CA ALA A 35 -3.16 8.16 11.68
C ALA A 35 -1.69 7.77 11.87
N VAL A 36 -1.41 6.97 12.90
CA VAL A 36 -0.07 6.53 13.28
C VAL A 36 0.06 5.01 13.36
N ASP A 37 1.17 4.48 12.88
CA ASP A 37 1.57 3.08 13.04
C ASP A 37 2.99 3.03 13.66
N ASN A 38 3.27 1.97 14.42
CA ASN A 38 4.53 1.81 15.15
C ASN A 38 5.75 1.67 14.23
N TYR A 39 5.55 1.14 13.01
CA TYR A 39 6.61 0.92 12.03
C TYR A 39 6.65 2.02 10.97
N TRP A 40 5.50 2.34 10.38
CA TRP A 40 5.40 3.31 9.28
C TRP A 40 5.33 4.77 9.76
N GLY A 41 5.13 4.99 11.07
CA GLY A 41 5.01 6.31 11.64
C GLY A 41 3.66 6.96 11.34
N GLY A 42 3.64 8.29 11.27
CA GLY A 42 2.44 9.07 10.96
C GLY A 42 2.17 9.24 9.48
N GLY A 43 0.89 9.39 9.12
CA GLY A 43 0.47 9.73 7.77
C GLY A 43 -0.92 10.38 7.73
N GLU A 44 -1.19 11.05 6.60
CA GLU A 44 -2.51 11.62 6.29
C GLU A 44 -3.21 10.73 5.26
N PHE A 45 -4.49 10.44 5.51
CA PHE A 45 -5.31 9.56 4.68
C PHE A 45 -6.58 10.28 4.27
N ILE A 46 -6.94 10.19 2.99
CA ILE A 46 -8.20 10.70 2.46
C ILE A 46 -9.12 9.53 2.10
N TYR A 47 -10.38 9.62 2.52
CA TYR A 47 -11.40 8.63 2.21
C TYR A 47 -11.93 8.86 0.79
N CYS A 48 -11.83 7.87 -0.07
CA CYS A 48 -12.22 7.97 -1.48
C CYS A 48 -13.11 6.81 -1.90
N ARG A 49 -13.90 7.02 -2.96
CA ARG A 49 -14.57 5.93 -3.67
C ARG A 49 -13.68 5.44 -4.80
N ALA A 50 -13.47 4.14 -4.93
CA ALA A 50 -12.78 3.55 -6.06
C ALA A 50 -13.62 3.71 -7.34
N ASN A 51 -13.00 4.21 -8.41
CA ASN A 51 -13.57 4.37 -9.73
C ASN A 51 -12.74 3.58 -10.75
N GLY A 52 -12.77 2.26 -10.60
CA GLY A 52 -11.98 1.30 -11.36
C GLY A 52 -11.39 0.21 -10.46
N SER A 53 -10.62 -0.70 -11.05
CA SER A 53 -9.80 -1.63 -10.30
C SER A 53 -8.54 -0.93 -9.82
N ILE A 54 -8.23 -1.10 -8.54
CA ILE A 54 -7.08 -0.50 -7.86
C ILE A 54 -6.32 -1.62 -7.17
N ARG A 55 -5.03 -1.74 -7.47
CA ARG A 55 -4.14 -2.69 -6.80
C ARG A 55 -3.70 -2.20 -5.42
N GLN A 56 -3.30 -3.17 -4.60
CA GLN A 56 -2.65 -2.96 -3.31
C GLN A 56 -1.43 -2.05 -3.46
N ASN A 57 -1.34 -1.01 -2.62
CA ASN A 57 -0.27 -0.02 -2.64
C ASN A 57 -0.11 0.69 -3.99
N GLY A 58 -1.16 0.70 -4.82
CA GLY A 58 -1.15 1.33 -6.13
C GLY A 58 -1.14 2.86 -6.05
N LEU A 59 -0.45 3.51 -7.00
CA LEU A 59 -0.57 4.96 -7.18
C LEU A 59 -1.93 5.30 -7.77
N VAL A 60 -2.63 6.25 -7.17
CA VAL A 60 -3.96 6.68 -7.63
C VAL A 60 -4.00 8.18 -7.83
N VAL A 61 -4.70 8.62 -8.87
CA VAL A 61 -5.19 9.99 -8.97
C VAL A 61 -6.44 10.13 -8.12
N ILE A 62 -6.53 11.25 -7.41
CA ILE A 62 -7.71 11.59 -6.61
C ILE A 62 -8.43 12.73 -7.31
N THR A 63 -9.66 12.48 -7.73
CA THR A 63 -10.44 13.40 -8.56
C THR A 63 -11.72 13.80 -7.85
N PRO A 64 -11.92 15.10 -7.55
CA PRO A 64 -13.22 15.58 -7.12
C PRO A 64 -14.21 15.52 -8.30
N VAL A 65 -15.37 14.95 -8.07
CA VAL A 65 -16.47 14.82 -9.04
C VAL A 65 -17.77 15.27 -8.39
N VAL A 66 -18.71 15.80 -9.17
CA VAL A 66 -20.07 16.07 -8.70
C VAL A 66 -20.91 14.84 -8.96
N ALA A 67 -21.48 14.25 -7.92
CA ALA A 67 -22.36 13.09 -8.00
C ALA A 67 -23.57 13.28 -7.08
N SER A 68 -24.78 13.05 -7.59
CA SER A 68 -26.03 13.19 -6.84
C SER A 68 -26.17 14.55 -6.13
N GLY A 69 -25.71 15.63 -6.78
CA GLY A 69 -25.81 17.00 -6.25
C GLY A 69 -24.76 17.39 -5.20
N ALA A 70 -23.77 16.54 -4.90
CA ALA A 70 -22.70 16.83 -3.96
C ALA A 70 -21.30 16.53 -4.55
N TRP A 71 -20.27 17.20 -4.02
CA TRP A 71 -18.89 16.86 -4.32
C TRP A 71 -18.50 15.53 -3.67
N ARG A 72 -17.80 14.68 -4.42
CA ARG A 72 -17.26 13.39 -3.99
C ARG A 72 -15.84 13.25 -4.52
N TYR A 73 -14.98 12.54 -3.78
CA TYR A 73 -13.62 12.23 -4.20
C TYR A 73 -13.52 10.79 -4.70
N ASP A 74 -13.15 10.63 -5.96
CA ASP A 74 -12.96 9.34 -6.60
C ASP A 74 -11.46 9.05 -6.79
N ALA A 75 -11.05 7.83 -6.44
CA ALA A 75 -9.70 7.32 -6.68
C ALA A 75 -9.70 6.39 -7.90
N THR A 76 -8.76 6.60 -8.80
CA THR A 76 -8.50 5.73 -9.95
C THR A 76 -6.99 5.54 -10.09
N GLU A 77 -6.52 4.39 -10.54
CA GLU A 77 -5.10 4.19 -10.82
C GLU A 77 -4.54 5.29 -11.72
N VAL A 78 -3.38 5.84 -11.36
CA VAL A 78 -2.78 6.94 -12.13
C VAL A 78 -2.51 6.48 -13.56
N PRO A 79 -2.94 7.21 -14.60
CA PRO A 79 -2.63 6.83 -15.98
C PRO A 79 -1.14 7.00 -16.28
N ASN A 80 -0.59 6.16 -17.15
CA ASN A 80 0.83 6.22 -17.56
C ASN A 80 1.08 7.34 -18.60
N THR A 81 0.74 8.57 -18.25
CA THR A 81 0.81 9.73 -19.14
C THR A 81 1.80 10.75 -18.56
N ALA A 82 2.39 11.59 -19.42
CA ALA A 82 3.23 12.70 -18.98
C ALA A 82 2.38 13.94 -18.70
N ASN A 83 2.86 14.84 -17.85
CA ASN A 83 2.27 16.16 -17.60
C ASN A 83 0.80 16.12 -17.15
N LEU A 84 0.42 15.14 -16.30
CA LEU A 84 -0.98 14.95 -15.88
C LEU A 84 -1.59 16.19 -15.22
N GLY A 85 -0.83 16.86 -14.36
CA GLY A 85 -1.31 17.95 -13.51
C GLY A 85 -2.34 17.47 -12.49
N ARG A 86 -2.12 16.35 -11.79
CA ARG A 86 -3.13 15.73 -10.90
C ARG A 86 -2.59 15.39 -9.51
N MET A 87 -3.44 15.57 -8.50
CA MET A 87 -3.17 15.10 -7.14
C MET A 87 -3.09 13.58 -7.12
N LEU A 88 -2.09 13.08 -6.38
CA LEU A 88 -1.84 11.67 -6.20
C LEU A 88 -1.99 11.24 -4.75
N GLY A 89 -2.11 9.93 -4.57
CA GLY A 89 -1.89 9.24 -3.32
C GLY A 89 -1.61 7.76 -3.56
N VAL A 90 -1.47 7.00 -2.49
CA VAL A 90 -1.24 5.55 -2.52
C VAL A 90 -2.43 4.84 -1.91
N ALA A 91 -3.05 3.93 -2.66
CA ALA A 91 -4.16 3.13 -2.16
C ALA A 91 -3.64 2.09 -1.15
N THR A 92 -4.18 2.12 0.07
CA THR A 92 -3.76 1.22 1.16
C THR A 92 -4.27 -0.20 1.01
N MET A 93 -5.19 -0.44 0.09
CA MET A 93 -5.84 -1.75 -0.11
C MET A 93 -6.23 -1.97 -1.58
N VAL A 94 -6.49 -3.22 -1.95
CA VAL A 94 -7.12 -3.58 -3.24
C VAL A 94 -8.57 -3.11 -3.24
N ALA A 95 -9.03 -2.54 -4.35
CA ALA A 95 -10.44 -2.17 -4.53
C ALA A 95 -10.91 -2.33 -5.97
N THR A 96 -12.22 -2.43 -6.13
CA THR A 96 -12.94 -2.40 -7.40
C THR A 96 -13.95 -1.26 -7.39
N SER A 97 -14.44 -0.91 -8.59
CA SER A 97 -15.33 0.23 -8.77
C SER A 97 -16.53 0.19 -7.82
N GLY A 98 -16.79 1.32 -7.16
CA GLY A 98 -17.90 1.50 -6.24
C GLY A 98 -17.56 1.23 -4.78
N GLN A 99 -16.46 0.55 -4.48
CA GLN A 99 -15.98 0.34 -3.11
C GLN A 99 -15.30 1.60 -2.55
N PHE A 100 -15.08 1.65 -1.25
CA PHE A 100 -14.51 2.79 -0.56
C PHE A 100 -13.23 2.41 0.19
N ILE A 101 -12.24 3.29 0.11
CA ILE A 101 -10.89 3.05 0.59
C ILE A 101 -10.26 4.30 1.18
N TRP A 102 -9.29 4.06 2.05
CA TRP A 102 -8.31 5.07 2.46
C TRP A 102 -7.15 5.15 1.47
N VAL A 103 -6.86 6.37 1.02
CA VAL A 103 -5.72 6.68 0.17
C VAL A 103 -4.75 7.53 0.98
N GLN A 104 -3.51 7.09 1.12
CA GLN A 104 -2.48 7.83 1.83
C GLN A 104 -1.94 8.96 0.96
N ILE A 105 -1.96 10.18 1.47
CA ILE A 105 -1.50 11.40 0.78
C ILE A 105 -0.29 12.04 1.47
N SER A 106 0.07 11.61 2.68
CA SER A 106 1.27 12.06 3.40
C SER A 106 1.82 10.93 4.27
N GLY A 107 3.11 11.00 4.61
CA GLY A 107 3.81 10.02 5.44
C GLY A 107 4.56 8.96 4.62
N ILE A 108 4.93 7.86 5.27
CA ILE A 108 5.76 6.81 4.68
C ILE A 108 4.89 5.61 4.31
N THR A 109 5.05 5.09 3.09
CA THR A 109 4.23 3.96 2.62
C THR A 109 4.93 3.16 1.53
N PRO A 110 4.73 1.83 1.45
CA PRO A 110 5.14 1.07 0.29
C PRO A 110 4.33 1.49 -0.93
N VAL A 111 4.99 1.60 -2.09
CA VAL A 111 4.39 1.93 -3.38
C VAL A 111 4.63 0.79 -4.35
N ASN A 112 3.56 0.28 -4.94
CA ASN A 112 3.63 -0.73 -5.98
C ASN A 112 4.29 -0.15 -7.24
N CYS A 113 5.39 -0.76 -7.66
CA CYS A 113 6.25 -0.32 -8.72
C CYS A 113 6.65 -1.47 -9.66
N GLN A 114 7.03 -1.10 -10.89
CA GLN A 114 7.54 -2.02 -11.93
C GLN A 114 9.04 -2.31 -11.80
N ALA A 115 9.76 -1.53 -10.99
CA ALA A 115 11.18 -1.70 -10.74
C ALA A 115 11.56 -1.24 -9.32
N SER A 116 12.67 -1.77 -8.81
CA SER A 116 13.33 -1.22 -7.64
C SER A 116 13.95 0.14 -8.01
N VAL A 117 13.66 1.15 -7.21
CA VAL A 117 14.21 2.50 -7.35
C VAL A 117 15.14 2.75 -6.17
N ALA A 118 16.28 3.39 -6.42
CA ALA A 118 17.27 3.64 -5.37
C ALA A 118 16.70 4.54 -4.26
N ALA A 119 17.14 4.31 -3.03
CA ALA A 119 16.84 5.20 -1.91
C ALA A 119 17.35 6.62 -2.17
N ASP A 120 16.68 7.59 -1.56
CA ASP A 120 16.93 9.02 -1.66
C ASP A 120 16.80 9.59 -3.09
N THR A 121 16.07 8.92 -3.97
CA THR A 121 15.84 9.39 -5.35
C THR A 121 14.38 9.74 -5.63
N THR A 122 14.18 10.59 -6.62
CA THR A 122 12.85 10.85 -7.18
C THR A 122 12.39 9.62 -7.96
N PHE A 123 11.08 9.41 -7.99
CA PHE A 123 10.48 8.35 -8.78
C PHE A 123 9.37 8.92 -9.66
N GLY A 124 8.95 8.12 -10.64
CA GLY A 124 7.90 8.51 -11.56
C GLY A 124 6.88 7.41 -11.78
N ILE A 125 5.92 7.70 -12.64
CA ILE A 125 4.91 6.75 -13.11
C ILE A 125 5.57 5.86 -14.18
N ALA A 126 5.58 4.54 -13.95
CA ALA A 126 6.14 3.58 -14.90
C ALA A 126 5.06 2.83 -15.68
N ALA A 127 3.93 2.55 -15.02
CA ALA A 127 2.75 1.93 -15.62
C ALA A 127 1.49 2.47 -14.95
N ALA A 128 0.31 2.17 -15.50
CA ALA A 128 -0.94 2.63 -14.91
C ALA A 128 -1.04 2.12 -13.46
N GLY A 129 -1.13 3.05 -12.51
CA GLY A 129 -1.16 2.84 -11.06
C GLY A 129 0.12 2.27 -10.43
N GLN A 130 1.26 2.29 -11.13
CA GLN A 130 2.53 1.79 -10.61
C GLN A 130 3.66 2.81 -10.78
N GLY A 131 4.49 2.92 -9.74
CA GLY A 131 5.70 3.73 -9.76
C GLY A 131 6.88 3.02 -10.43
N GLY A 132 7.99 3.73 -10.54
CA GLY A 132 9.27 3.19 -11.01
C GLY A 132 10.28 4.30 -11.25
N ALA A 133 11.28 4.01 -12.08
CA ALA A 133 12.30 4.98 -12.44
C ALA A 133 11.65 6.26 -12.99
N ASN A 134 12.17 7.41 -12.56
CA ASN A 134 11.69 8.70 -13.05
C ASN A 134 11.93 8.82 -14.57
N SER A 135 10.98 9.46 -15.25
CA SER A 135 11.09 9.79 -16.68
C SER A 135 10.46 11.16 -16.95
N ALA A 136 10.85 11.79 -18.06
CA ALA A 136 10.42 13.15 -18.42
C ALA A 136 8.88 13.27 -18.41
N GLY A 137 8.38 14.30 -17.72
CA GLY A 137 6.95 14.57 -17.55
C GLY A 137 6.20 13.58 -16.65
N LYS A 138 6.85 12.58 -16.05
CA LYS A 138 6.19 11.54 -15.24
C LYS A 138 6.62 11.48 -13.77
N GLN A 139 7.45 12.41 -13.32
CA GLN A 139 7.86 12.51 -11.93
C GLN A 139 6.65 12.69 -10.99
N VAL A 140 6.69 11.98 -9.87
CA VAL A 140 5.84 12.25 -8.71
C VAL A 140 6.51 13.34 -7.87
N LEU A 141 5.95 14.54 -7.89
CA LEU A 141 6.43 15.68 -7.10
C LEU A 141 6.02 15.53 -5.64
N ASN A 142 6.76 16.19 -4.74
CA ASN A 142 6.60 16.12 -3.28
C ASN A 142 6.62 14.69 -2.73
N ALA A 143 7.40 13.83 -3.38
CA ALA A 143 7.63 12.47 -2.92
C ALA A 143 9.06 12.02 -3.25
N ARG A 144 9.60 11.13 -2.42
CA ARG A 144 10.95 10.58 -2.58
C ARG A 144 10.99 9.15 -2.06
N ILE A 145 11.79 8.30 -2.71
CA ILE A 145 12.03 6.94 -2.22
C ILE A 145 12.92 6.99 -0.98
N LEU A 146 12.48 6.39 0.11
CA LEU A 146 13.27 6.19 1.32
C LEU A 146 13.99 4.84 1.34
N ALA A 147 13.36 3.81 0.79
CA ALA A 147 13.94 2.47 0.73
C ALA A 147 13.57 1.77 -0.59
N ALA A 148 14.55 1.09 -1.17
CA ALA A 148 14.39 0.37 -2.41
C ALA A 148 13.47 -0.86 -2.24
N GLY A 149 12.86 -1.34 -3.32
CA GLY A 149 12.06 -2.56 -3.31
C GLY A 149 12.84 -3.83 -2.90
N ALA A 150 14.17 -3.76 -2.82
CA ALA A 150 15.03 -4.83 -2.28
C ALA A 150 15.04 -4.91 -0.73
N THR A 151 14.41 -3.96 -0.03
CA THR A 151 14.32 -3.99 1.43
C THR A 151 13.70 -5.29 1.94
N THR A 152 14.30 -5.83 3.00
CA THR A 152 13.83 -7.03 3.67
C THR A 152 13.47 -6.74 5.12
N VAL A 153 12.42 -7.40 5.60
CA VAL A 153 11.99 -7.36 7.00
C VAL A 153 11.86 -8.79 7.51
N VAL A 154 12.79 -9.19 8.36
CA VAL A 154 12.85 -10.53 8.94
C VAL A 154 12.05 -10.57 10.24
N LYS A 155 11.26 -11.62 10.42
CA LYS A 155 10.64 -11.99 11.69
C LYS A 155 11.22 -13.32 12.14
N THR A 156 11.73 -13.35 13.35
CA THR A 156 12.18 -14.58 14.03
C THR A 156 11.01 -15.21 14.78
N ASN A 157 11.19 -16.45 15.25
CA ASN A 157 10.19 -17.16 16.06
C ASN A 157 8.81 -17.30 15.38
N CYS A 158 8.80 -17.38 14.05
CA CYS A 158 7.60 -17.67 13.28
C CYS A 158 7.25 -19.15 13.38
N VAL A 159 5.96 -19.45 13.51
CA VAL A 159 5.46 -20.81 13.69
C VAL A 159 4.28 -21.08 12.76
N ALA A 160 4.32 -22.21 12.06
CA ALA A 160 3.19 -22.75 11.31
C ALA A 160 3.31 -24.27 11.21
N ASN A 161 2.16 -24.96 11.16
CA ASN A 161 2.14 -26.37 10.81
C ASN A 161 2.46 -26.56 9.32
N SER A 162 2.74 -27.79 8.89
CA SER A 162 2.81 -28.10 7.46
C SER A 162 1.41 -28.09 6.84
N GLY A 163 1.28 -27.65 5.59
CA GLY A 163 0.02 -27.68 4.84
C GLY A 163 -1.03 -26.66 5.28
N THR A 164 -0.66 -25.60 6.00
CA THR A 164 -1.58 -24.52 6.38
C THR A 164 -1.22 -23.20 5.71
N ASN A 165 -2.20 -22.33 5.53
CA ASN A 165 -2.03 -20.95 5.10
C ASN A 165 -1.93 -19.96 6.28
N ARG A 166 -1.84 -20.45 7.52
CA ARG A 166 -1.81 -19.61 8.72
C ARG A 166 -0.41 -19.61 9.35
N LEU A 167 0.20 -18.44 9.40
CA LEU A 167 1.51 -18.21 10.02
C LEU A 167 1.35 -17.38 11.29
N ILE A 168 1.89 -17.87 12.40
CA ILE A 168 1.99 -17.13 13.65
C ILE A 168 3.32 -16.40 13.67
N VAL A 169 3.30 -15.10 13.94
CA VAL A 169 4.48 -14.22 13.98
C VAL A 169 4.50 -13.44 15.30
N PRO A 170 5.68 -13.03 15.80
CA PRO A 170 5.74 -12.20 17.01
C PRO A 170 5.11 -10.81 16.82
N ASN A 171 5.18 -10.28 15.60
CA ASN A 171 4.47 -9.10 15.12
C ASN A 171 4.60 -9.03 13.59
N ALA A 172 3.67 -8.34 12.95
CA ALA A 172 3.64 -8.13 11.50
C ALA A 172 4.14 -6.73 11.08
N ASP A 173 4.85 -6.01 11.94
CA ASP A 173 5.35 -4.67 11.64
C ASP A 173 6.27 -4.66 10.41
N GLY A 174 6.03 -3.75 9.47
CA GLY A 174 6.70 -3.72 8.17
C GLY A 174 6.23 -4.76 7.16
N TRP A 175 5.37 -5.71 7.55
CA TRP A 175 4.68 -6.57 6.59
C TRP A 175 3.33 -5.94 6.20
N PHE A 176 2.85 -6.28 5.00
CA PHE A 176 1.63 -5.74 4.42
C PHE A 176 1.08 -6.70 3.38
N CYS A 177 -0.20 -6.59 3.01
CA CYS A 177 -0.77 -7.46 1.98
C CYS A 177 -0.03 -7.30 0.65
N GLY A 178 0.23 -8.42 -0.01
CA GLY A 178 1.01 -8.49 -1.25
C GLY A 178 2.53 -8.54 -1.06
N VAL A 179 3.09 -8.37 0.14
CA VAL A 179 4.54 -8.56 0.37
C VAL A 179 4.93 -10.03 0.22
N TYR A 180 6.12 -10.30 -0.32
CA TYR A 180 6.59 -11.67 -0.60
C TYR A 180 7.34 -12.25 0.59
N LEU A 181 7.00 -13.48 0.97
CA LEU A 181 7.60 -14.18 2.10
C LEU A 181 8.48 -15.33 1.64
N SER A 182 9.58 -15.53 2.35
CA SER A 182 10.52 -16.63 2.16
C SER A 182 11.02 -17.16 3.50
N GLY A 183 11.41 -18.44 3.55
CA GLY A 183 11.88 -19.11 4.75
C GLY A 183 11.65 -20.62 4.66
N THR A 184 12.23 -21.37 5.60
CA THR A 184 12.02 -22.83 5.66
C THR A 184 10.54 -23.14 5.88
N GLY A 185 9.97 -23.97 5.00
CA GLY A 185 8.54 -24.35 5.04
C GLY A 185 7.59 -23.35 4.37
N ILE A 186 8.08 -22.18 3.93
CA ILE A 186 7.29 -21.24 3.13
C ILE A 186 7.37 -21.65 1.65
N ALA A 187 6.23 -21.81 0.99
CA ALA A 187 6.19 -22.14 -0.44
C ALA A 187 6.79 -21.00 -1.28
N ALA A 188 7.36 -21.33 -2.44
CA ALA A 188 7.87 -20.33 -3.37
C ALA A 188 6.75 -19.35 -3.81
N ALA A 189 7.10 -18.08 -4.00
CA ALA A 189 6.18 -17.01 -4.38
C ALA A 189 5.00 -16.75 -3.41
N THR A 190 5.09 -17.23 -2.16
CA THR A 190 4.09 -16.92 -1.13
C THR A 190 4.04 -15.42 -0.86
N THR A 191 2.83 -14.88 -0.77
CA THR A 191 2.55 -13.50 -0.36
C THR A 191 1.65 -13.48 0.86
N VAL A 192 1.66 -12.36 1.57
CA VAL A 192 0.66 -12.07 2.60
C VAL A 192 -0.65 -11.71 1.93
N THR A 193 -1.74 -12.38 2.31
CA THR A 193 -3.11 -12.06 1.82
C THR A 193 -3.95 -11.34 2.85
N ASP A 194 -3.65 -11.53 4.14
CA ASP A 194 -4.32 -10.85 5.24
C ASP A 194 -3.42 -10.85 6.48
N ILE A 195 -3.63 -9.88 7.36
CA ILE A 195 -2.98 -9.78 8.67
C ILE A 195 -4.08 -9.49 9.67
N ASP A 196 -4.15 -10.29 10.73
CA ASP A 196 -5.18 -10.09 11.74
C ASP A 196 -4.97 -8.76 12.50
N PRO A 197 -6.02 -8.20 13.13
CA PRO A 197 -5.90 -6.93 13.83
C PRO A 197 -4.87 -6.90 14.98
N SER A 198 -4.51 -8.05 15.56
CA SER A 198 -3.44 -8.12 16.57
C SER A 198 -2.03 -8.07 15.96
N GLY A 199 -1.90 -8.29 14.64
CA GLY A 199 -0.62 -8.33 13.96
C GLY A 199 0.20 -9.58 14.29
N THR A 200 -0.41 -10.64 14.82
CA THR A 200 0.30 -11.87 15.24
C THR A 200 -0.05 -13.08 14.38
N VAL A 201 -1.08 -12.98 13.54
CA VAL A 201 -1.51 -14.01 12.61
C VAL A 201 -1.52 -13.44 11.20
N VAL A 202 -0.76 -14.10 10.33
CA VAL A 202 -0.61 -13.74 8.91
C VAL A 202 -1.22 -14.86 8.08
N THR A 203 -2.08 -14.50 7.13
CA THR A 203 -2.62 -15.42 6.13
C THR A 203 -1.73 -15.40 4.90
N LEU A 204 -1.34 -16.59 4.44
CA LEU A 204 -0.47 -16.83 3.29
C LEU A 204 -1.30 -17.11 2.04
N SER A 205 -0.80 -16.70 0.87
CA SER A 205 -1.42 -17.02 -0.43
C SER A 205 -1.24 -18.48 -0.87
N ALA A 206 -0.27 -19.18 -0.29
CA ALA A 206 -0.01 -20.59 -0.52
C ALA A 206 0.15 -21.31 0.82
N VAL A 207 -0.22 -22.59 0.84
CA VAL A 207 0.00 -23.44 2.01
C VAL A 207 1.49 -23.70 2.22
N THR A 208 1.91 -23.79 3.48
CA THR A 208 3.28 -24.15 3.87
C THR A 208 3.65 -25.54 3.33
N THR A 209 4.90 -25.70 2.88
CA THR A 209 5.45 -26.96 2.36
C THR A 209 6.05 -27.84 3.44
N ALA A 210 6.36 -27.26 4.59
CA ALA A 210 6.82 -27.94 5.80
C ALA A 210 6.39 -27.12 7.03
N ALA A 211 6.57 -27.67 8.23
CA ALA A 211 6.41 -26.89 9.44
C ALA A 211 7.41 -25.72 9.45
N VAL A 212 6.92 -24.54 9.82
CA VAL A 212 7.75 -23.34 10.00
C VAL A 212 8.09 -23.25 11.48
N HIS A 213 9.37 -23.17 11.79
CA HIS A 213 9.87 -22.92 13.15
C HIS A 213 11.19 -22.17 13.07
N GLY A 214 11.12 -20.84 12.96
CA GLY A 214 12.32 -20.03 12.80
C GLY A 214 12.06 -18.69 12.14
N SER A 215 12.96 -18.27 11.26
CA SER A 215 12.89 -16.96 10.61
C SER A 215 12.10 -17.02 9.30
N VAL A 216 11.21 -16.05 9.11
CA VAL A 216 10.56 -15.77 7.83
C VAL A 216 10.94 -14.35 7.42
N THR A 217 11.35 -14.20 6.17
CA THR A 217 11.80 -12.93 5.59
C THR A 217 10.76 -12.43 4.61
N ALA A 218 10.22 -11.24 4.88
CA ALA A 218 9.52 -10.49 3.86
C ALA A 218 10.52 -9.74 3.00
N THR A 219 10.41 -9.87 1.68
CA THR A 219 11.14 -9.06 0.71
C THR A 219 10.14 -8.20 -0.02
N TYR A 220 10.43 -6.91 -0.15
CA TYR A 220 9.54 -5.95 -0.78
C TYR A 220 9.49 -6.09 -2.31
N ASN A 221 9.90 -7.21 -2.88
CA ASN A 221 9.75 -7.51 -4.30
C ASN A 221 9.76 -9.02 -4.59
N ASN A 222 9.31 -9.40 -5.78
CA ASN A 222 9.47 -10.75 -6.36
C ASN A 222 10.07 -10.71 -7.77
N ALA A 223 10.87 -9.68 -8.08
CA ALA A 223 11.36 -9.37 -9.41
C ALA A 223 10.31 -8.94 -10.47
N THR A 224 9.00 -9.09 -10.21
CA THR A 224 7.92 -8.61 -11.10
C THR A 224 7.21 -7.37 -10.53
N VAL A 225 6.91 -7.40 -9.24
CA VAL A 225 6.36 -6.27 -8.48
C VAL A 225 7.38 -5.87 -7.43
N TYR A 226 7.61 -4.57 -7.31
CA TYR A 226 8.50 -3.97 -6.33
C TYR A 226 7.72 -3.00 -5.46
N TYR A 227 7.88 -3.05 -4.16
CA TYR A 227 7.28 -2.15 -3.20
C TYR A 227 8.36 -1.19 -2.69
N ASN A 228 8.64 -0.14 -3.46
CA ASN A 228 9.56 0.90 -2.99
C ASN A 228 8.88 1.66 -1.86
N VAL A 229 9.61 1.93 -0.77
CA VAL A 229 9.06 2.75 0.31
C VAL A 229 9.24 4.21 -0.05
N ALA A 230 8.15 4.95 -0.16
CA ALA A 230 8.17 6.37 -0.46
C ALA A 230 7.74 7.19 0.75
N HIS A 231 8.38 8.35 0.93
CA HIS A 231 7.84 9.45 1.71
C HIS A 231 7.01 10.34 0.80
N LEU A 232 5.77 10.64 1.21
CA LEU A 232 4.81 11.47 0.50
C LEU A 232 4.52 12.73 1.31
N ASN A 233 4.28 13.84 0.61
CA ASN A 233 3.64 15.02 1.18
C ASN A 233 2.74 15.68 0.12
N ARG A 234 1.46 15.29 0.10
CA ARG A 234 0.45 15.71 -0.89
C ARG A 234 1.02 15.65 -2.33
N PRO A 235 1.37 14.44 -2.80
CA PRO A 235 2.13 14.28 -4.03
C PRO A 235 1.33 14.67 -5.27
N PHE A 236 2.04 15.04 -6.33
CA PHE A 236 1.43 15.53 -7.56
C PHE A 236 2.10 14.95 -8.81
N ALA A 237 1.30 14.50 -9.78
CA ALA A 237 1.78 14.04 -11.08
C ALA A 237 1.90 15.24 -12.02
N GLN A 238 3.11 15.72 -12.25
CA GLN A 238 3.37 16.81 -13.22
C GLN A 238 4.68 16.59 -13.99
N GLY A 239 5.72 16.06 -13.32
CA GLY A 239 6.98 15.73 -13.99
C GLY A 239 7.89 16.92 -14.29
N ALA A 240 9.20 16.70 -14.27
CA ALA A 240 10.16 17.61 -14.88
C ALA A 240 10.12 17.50 -16.41
N ILE A 241 10.13 18.62 -17.14
CA ILE A 241 10.35 18.65 -18.59
C ILE A 241 11.85 18.86 -18.77
N THR A 242 12.58 17.80 -19.10
CA THR A 242 14.01 17.91 -19.45
C THR A 242 14.32 16.94 -20.56
#